data_AF-A0A0S8AU58-F1
#
_entry.id   AF-A0A0S8AU58-F1
#
_cell.length_a   1.000
_cell.length_b   1.000
_cell.length_c   1.000
_cell.angle_alpha   90.00
_cell.angle_beta   90.00
_cell.angle_gamma   90.00
#
_symmetry.space_group_name_H-M   'P 1'
#
loop_
_entity.id
_entity.type
_entity.pdbx_description
1 polymer ?
#
loop_
_entity_poly.entity_id
_entity_poly.type
_entity_poly.pdbx_seq_one_letter_code
_entity_poly.pdbx_strand_id
1 'polypeptide(L)'
;MEGVEGAIAKRAEAVWTSLTDQGGENEERLRRVFLELVYSEEGAKDTRRRIELEKLGEGAGALVAELTRERLLVTGRDEATGKETLEVAHEALISHWERLQRWLDEDHDFRMWRHRLTAGLMEWTRTGRKDSGTLLRGGPLAEAERWLDGRGEDLSSDECAFIRASTRSRKRRKWVQGAVAAVIFLMLALFAAWQYRELEVERAKSRPIEPEMVIIKPGRFTMGSPEYGGDEWPPHEVVIKKRFAIGRFEVTFAEYDRFAYATGRHPPSDMGWDTGKRPVILVSWEDARDYAKWLSEKTG
;
A
#
# COMPACT_ATOMS: atom_id res chain seq x y z
N MET A 1 -0.57 -44.00 -35.09
CA MET A 1 -1.59 -44.63 -35.94
C MET A 1 -2.92 -44.07 -35.49
N GLU A 2 -3.61 -43.27 -36.31
CA GLU A 2 -4.96 -42.79 -35.99
C GLU A 2 -5.91 -43.99 -36.10
N GLY A 3 -6.21 -44.62 -34.96
CA GLY A 3 -7.20 -45.69 -34.88
C GLY A 3 -8.62 -45.16 -35.02
N VAL A 4 -9.59 -46.08 -35.03
CA VAL A 4 -11.04 -45.79 -35.09
C VAL A 4 -11.46 -44.78 -34.01
N GLU A 5 -10.84 -44.84 -32.83
CA GLU A 5 -11.11 -43.95 -31.69
C GLU A 5 -10.79 -42.48 -31.99
N GLY A 6 -9.70 -42.20 -32.72
CA GLY A 6 -9.34 -40.83 -33.13
C GLY A 6 -10.26 -40.26 -34.22
N ALA A 7 -10.80 -41.11 -35.09
CA ALA A 7 -11.77 -40.70 -36.10
C ALA A 7 -13.12 -40.30 -35.47
N ILE A 8 -13.53 -41.01 -34.40
CA ILE A 8 -14.73 -40.68 -33.63
C ILE A 8 -14.57 -39.31 -32.95
N ALA A 9 -13.42 -39.04 -32.33
CA ALA A 9 -13.13 -37.74 -31.71
C ALA A 9 -13.13 -36.57 -32.74
N LYS A 10 -12.52 -36.76 -33.92
CA LYS A 10 -12.57 -35.76 -35.00
C LYS A 10 -14.00 -35.51 -35.50
N ARG A 11 -14.82 -36.56 -35.61
CA ARG A 11 -16.23 -36.41 -36.00
C ARG A 11 -17.02 -35.65 -34.93
N ALA A 12 -16.78 -35.94 -33.65
CA ALA A 12 -17.40 -35.23 -32.53
C ALA A 12 -17.08 -33.73 -32.56
N GLU A 13 -15.81 -33.37 -32.79
CA GLU A 13 -15.41 -31.96 -32.92
C GLU A 13 -16.10 -31.29 -34.12
N ALA A 14 -16.19 -31.95 -35.28
CA ALA A 14 -16.84 -31.38 -36.46
C ALA A 14 -18.35 -31.15 -36.25
N VAL A 15 -19.04 -32.10 -35.60
CA VAL A 15 -20.47 -31.96 -35.25
C VAL A 15 -20.66 -30.86 -34.22
N TRP A 16 -19.77 -30.78 -33.21
CA TRP A 16 -19.78 -29.71 -32.23
C TRP A 16 -19.68 -28.33 -32.91
N THR A 17 -18.65 -28.10 -33.72
CA THR A 17 -18.44 -26.81 -34.42
C THR A 17 -19.67 -26.41 -35.24
N SER A 18 -20.26 -27.37 -35.97
CA SER A 18 -21.45 -27.11 -36.78
C SER A 18 -22.69 -26.70 -35.97
N LEU A 19 -22.81 -27.17 -34.72
CA LEU A 19 -23.96 -26.86 -33.85
C LEU A 19 -23.76 -25.57 -33.05
N THR A 20 -22.52 -25.21 -32.73
CA THR A 20 -22.17 -24.00 -31.99
C THR A 20 -22.07 -22.76 -32.86
N ASP A 21 -21.74 -22.91 -34.15
CA ASP A 21 -21.72 -21.79 -35.13
C ASP A 21 -23.11 -21.13 -35.30
N GLN A 22 -24.18 -21.80 -34.85
CA GLN A 22 -25.56 -21.30 -34.92
C GLN A 22 -25.98 -20.45 -33.71
N GLY A 23 -25.12 -20.29 -32.68
CA GLY A 23 -25.35 -19.39 -31.53
C GLY A 23 -24.82 -19.91 -30.18
N GLY A 24 -24.37 -19.00 -29.32
CA GLY A 24 -23.69 -19.33 -28.04
C GLY A 24 -24.55 -20.05 -26.99
N GLU A 25 -25.88 -19.94 -27.02
CA GLU A 25 -26.75 -20.69 -26.10
C GLU A 25 -26.68 -22.21 -26.28
N ASN A 26 -26.39 -22.68 -27.51
CA ASN A 26 -26.25 -24.11 -27.78
C ASN A 26 -24.95 -24.67 -27.20
N GLU A 27 -23.88 -23.87 -27.15
CA GLU A 27 -22.58 -24.27 -26.63
C GLU A 27 -22.66 -24.64 -25.13
N GLU A 28 -23.23 -23.75 -24.33
CA GLU A 28 -23.39 -23.93 -22.88
C GLU A 28 -24.30 -25.13 -22.55
N ARG A 29 -25.34 -25.35 -23.37
CA ARG A 29 -26.28 -26.46 -23.21
C ARG A 29 -25.64 -27.79 -23.57
N LEU A 30 -24.95 -27.86 -24.71
CA LEU A 30 -24.24 -29.07 -25.14
C LEU A 30 -23.14 -29.45 -24.13
N ARG A 31 -22.40 -28.46 -23.62
CA ARG A 31 -21.39 -28.67 -22.57
C ARG A 31 -22.01 -29.31 -21.33
N ARG A 32 -23.13 -28.74 -20.84
CA ARG A 32 -23.87 -29.28 -19.68
C ARG A 32 -24.35 -30.72 -19.90
N VAL A 33 -24.90 -31.01 -21.08
CA VAL A 33 -25.36 -32.37 -21.43
C VAL A 33 -24.21 -33.37 -21.34
N PHE A 34 -23.06 -33.08 -21.96
CA PHE A 34 -21.91 -34.00 -21.90
C PHE A 34 -21.32 -34.16 -20.49
N LEU A 35 -21.29 -33.09 -19.69
CA LEU A 35 -20.82 -33.15 -18.29
C LEU A 35 -21.75 -33.96 -17.38
N GLU A 36 -23.06 -33.97 -17.62
CA GLU A 36 -24.02 -34.80 -16.87
C GLU A 36 -23.96 -36.29 -17.27
N LEU A 37 -23.56 -36.57 -18.50
CA LEU A 37 -23.46 -37.92 -19.08
C LEU A 37 -22.16 -38.65 -18.74
N VAL A 38 -21.21 -37.98 -18.08
CA VAL A 38 -19.96 -38.57 -17.64
C VAL A 38 -19.90 -38.54 -16.12
N TYR A 39 -19.51 -39.65 -15.53
CA TYR A 39 -19.33 -39.79 -14.10
C TYR A 39 -17.87 -40.05 -13.78
N SER A 40 -17.39 -39.41 -12.71
CA SER A 40 -16.07 -39.61 -12.17
C SER A 40 -16.20 -39.90 -10.67
N GLU A 41 -15.78 -41.10 -10.27
CA GLU A 41 -15.59 -41.45 -8.86
C GLU A 41 -14.21 -40.96 -8.41
N GLU A 42 -14.06 -40.63 -7.12
CA GLU A 42 -12.84 -40.03 -6.58
C GLU A 42 -11.60 -40.92 -6.87
N GLY A 43 -10.77 -40.51 -7.83
CA GLY A 43 -9.59 -41.25 -8.28
C GLY A 43 -9.82 -42.37 -9.31
N ALA A 44 -11.05 -42.53 -9.81
CA ALA A 44 -11.40 -43.46 -10.88
C ALA A 44 -11.32 -42.79 -12.27
N LYS A 45 -11.26 -43.61 -13.33
CA LYS A 45 -11.34 -43.13 -14.71
C LYS A 45 -12.76 -42.58 -14.99
N ASP A 46 -12.85 -41.52 -15.78
CA ASP A 46 -14.13 -41.02 -16.29
C ASP A 46 -14.85 -42.12 -17.07
N THR A 47 -16.10 -42.39 -16.68
CA THR A 47 -16.94 -43.43 -17.28
C THR A 47 -18.27 -42.84 -17.75
N ARG A 48 -18.87 -43.48 -18.75
CA ARG A 48 -20.19 -43.09 -19.23
C ARG A 48 -21.25 -43.34 -18.15
N ARG A 49 -22.20 -42.40 -18.04
CA ARG A 49 -23.34 -42.47 -17.13
C ARG A 49 -24.64 -42.46 -17.92
N ARG A 50 -25.57 -43.31 -17.49
CA ARG A 50 -26.96 -43.28 -17.95
C ARG A 50 -27.75 -42.24 -17.18
N ILE A 51 -28.38 -41.30 -17.89
CA ILE A 51 -29.30 -40.32 -17.30
C ILE A 51 -30.68 -40.40 -17.97
N GLU A 52 -31.73 -40.10 -17.22
CA GLU A 52 -33.09 -39.99 -17.78
C GLU A 52 -33.20 -38.73 -18.64
N LEU A 53 -33.77 -38.84 -19.85
CA LEU A 53 -33.87 -37.72 -20.80
C LEU A 53 -34.63 -36.52 -20.19
N GLU A 54 -35.63 -36.79 -19.35
CA GLU A 54 -36.43 -35.77 -18.65
C GLU A 54 -35.60 -34.87 -17.72
N LYS A 55 -34.45 -35.36 -17.21
CA LYS A 55 -33.59 -34.60 -16.29
C LYS A 55 -32.79 -33.50 -16.98
N LEU A 56 -32.68 -33.51 -18.30
CA LEU A 56 -31.95 -32.50 -19.08
C LEU A 56 -32.76 -31.20 -19.33
N GLY A 57 -34.03 -31.17 -18.91
CA GLY A 57 -34.92 -29.99 -19.00
C GLY A 57 -35.56 -29.79 -20.37
N GLU A 58 -36.57 -28.91 -20.42
CA GLU A 58 -37.28 -28.57 -21.66
C GLU A 58 -36.35 -27.80 -22.61
N GLY A 59 -36.19 -28.31 -23.85
CA GLY A 59 -35.34 -27.71 -24.89
C GLY A 59 -34.07 -28.49 -25.23
N ALA A 60 -33.69 -29.51 -24.45
CA ALA A 60 -32.57 -30.39 -24.79
C ALA A 60 -32.90 -31.38 -25.93
N GLY A 61 -34.19 -31.66 -26.17
CA GLY A 61 -34.63 -32.70 -27.11
C GLY A 61 -34.15 -32.53 -28.55
N ALA A 62 -34.13 -31.30 -29.08
CA ALA A 62 -33.66 -31.04 -30.45
C ALA A 62 -32.15 -31.31 -30.60
N LEU A 63 -31.35 -30.90 -29.61
CA LEU A 63 -29.91 -31.16 -29.58
C LEU A 63 -29.62 -32.65 -29.40
N VAL A 64 -30.34 -33.32 -28.49
CA VAL A 64 -30.19 -34.76 -28.26
C VAL A 64 -30.54 -35.57 -29.51
N ALA A 65 -31.59 -35.21 -30.24
CA ALA A 65 -31.96 -35.89 -31.49
C ALA A 65 -30.85 -35.76 -32.56
N GLU A 66 -30.22 -34.59 -32.66
CA GLU A 66 -29.12 -34.34 -33.59
C GLU A 66 -27.86 -35.12 -33.20
N LEU A 67 -27.47 -35.08 -31.93
CA LEU A 67 -26.33 -35.83 -31.41
C LEU A 67 -26.52 -37.35 -31.52
N THR A 68 -27.77 -37.83 -31.40
CA THR A 68 -28.11 -39.25 -31.60
C THR A 68 -27.99 -39.64 -33.07
N ARG A 69 -28.44 -38.77 -33.99
CA ARG A 69 -28.31 -38.98 -35.45
C ARG A 69 -26.84 -39.09 -35.87
N GLU A 70 -25.99 -38.25 -35.30
CA GLU A 70 -24.54 -38.27 -35.51
C GLU A 70 -23.81 -39.34 -34.69
N ARG A 71 -24.54 -40.20 -33.96
CA ARG A 71 -24.02 -41.33 -33.17
C ARG A 71 -23.03 -40.90 -32.09
N LEU A 72 -23.17 -39.69 -31.56
CA LEU A 72 -22.42 -39.21 -30.40
C LEU A 72 -23.11 -39.61 -29.09
N LEU A 73 -24.45 -39.68 -29.13
CA LEU A 73 -25.29 -40.16 -28.04
C LEU A 73 -26.09 -41.39 -28.46
N VAL A 74 -26.43 -42.23 -27.49
CA VAL A 74 -27.33 -43.37 -27.67
C VAL A 74 -28.50 -43.21 -26.71
N THR A 75 -29.71 -43.33 -27.25
CA THR A 75 -30.92 -43.43 -26.46
C THR A 75 -31.26 -44.89 -26.18
N GLY A 76 -31.58 -45.18 -24.93
CA GLY A 76 -32.04 -46.50 -24.47
C GLY A 76 -33.31 -46.37 -23.66
N ARG A 77 -33.88 -47.50 -23.25
CA ARG A 77 -35.01 -47.54 -22.33
C ARG A 77 -34.57 -48.23 -21.05
N ASP A 78 -34.84 -47.61 -19.91
CA ASP A 78 -34.60 -48.23 -18.62
C ASP A 78 -35.63 -49.35 -18.40
N GLU A 79 -35.17 -50.57 -18.14
CA GLU A 79 -36.07 -51.73 -17.98
C GLU A 79 -36.90 -51.67 -16.69
N ALA A 80 -36.42 -50.97 -15.66
CA ALA A 80 -37.09 -50.89 -14.36
C ALA A 80 -38.13 -49.77 -14.30
N THR A 81 -37.83 -48.62 -14.92
CA THR A 81 -38.69 -47.43 -14.89
C THR A 81 -39.45 -47.22 -16.19
N GLY A 82 -39.08 -47.89 -17.28
CA GLY A 82 -39.69 -47.76 -18.60
C GLY A 82 -39.41 -46.41 -19.29
N LYS A 83 -38.54 -45.59 -18.71
CA LYS A 83 -38.22 -44.23 -19.20
C LYS A 83 -37.12 -44.23 -20.24
N GLU A 84 -37.10 -43.21 -21.09
CA GLU A 84 -36.01 -42.96 -22.03
C GLU A 84 -34.76 -42.48 -21.29
N THR A 85 -33.63 -43.07 -21.67
CA THR A 85 -32.32 -42.83 -21.07
C THR A 85 -31.31 -42.46 -22.14
N LEU A 86 -30.31 -41.69 -21.74
CA LEU A 86 -29.29 -41.14 -22.62
C LEU A 86 -27.91 -41.50 -22.09
N GLU A 87 -27.03 -41.91 -23.00
CA GLU A 87 -25.63 -42.24 -22.73
C GLU A 87 -24.72 -41.75 -23.87
N VAL A 88 -23.42 -41.56 -23.57
CA VAL A 88 -22.39 -41.35 -24.60
C VAL A 88 -22.22 -42.63 -25.43
N ALA A 89 -22.24 -42.50 -26.75
CA ALA A 89 -22.24 -43.64 -27.67
C ALA A 89 -20.97 -44.51 -27.58
N HIS A 90 -19.82 -43.88 -27.37
CA HIS A 90 -18.52 -44.54 -27.30
C HIS A 90 -17.62 -43.91 -26.23
N GLU A 91 -16.95 -44.73 -25.42
CA GLU A 91 -15.94 -44.26 -24.44
C GLU A 91 -14.74 -43.56 -25.11
N ALA A 92 -14.54 -43.79 -26.41
CA ALA A 92 -13.57 -43.06 -27.22
C ALA A 92 -13.80 -41.54 -27.18
N LEU A 93 -15.05 -41.10 -27.03
CA LEU A 93 -15.36 -39.68 -26.88
C LEU A 93 -14.82 -39.12 -25.56
N ILE A 94 -14.95 -39.88 -24.47
CA ILE A 94 -14.46 -39.45 -23.15
C ILE A 94 -12.92 -39.44 -23.12
N SER A 95 -12.28 -40.40 -23.79
CA SER A 95 -10.83 -40.63 -23.71
C SER A 95 -9.99 -39.90 -24.78
N HIS A 96 -10.57 -39.54 -25.92
CA HIS A 96 -9.80 -38.96 -27.05
C HIS A 96 -10.34 -37.61 -27.54
N TRP A 97 -11.49 -37.14 -27.07
CA TRP A 97 -11.99 -35.82 -27.44
C TRP A 97 -11.43 -34.76 -26.48
N GLU A 98 -10.35 -34.09 -26.91
CA GLU A 98 -9.60 -33.13 -26.08
C GLU A 98 -10.46 -32.03 -25.46
N ARG A 99 -11.49 -31.58 -26.18
CA ARG A 99 -12.43 -30.55 -25.69
C ARG A 99 -13.27 -31.06 -24.52
N LEU A 100 -13.80 -32.28 -24.62
CA LEU A 100 -14.56 -32.91 -23.54
C LEU A 100 -13.67 -33.20 -22.33
N GLN A 101 -12.45 -33.70 -22.55
CA GLN A 101 -11.48 -33.92 -21.48
C GLN A 101 -11.20 -32.63 -20.71
N ARG A 102 -10.95 -31.53 -21.42
CA ARG A 102 -10.74 -30.21 -20.77
C ARG A 102 -11.94 -29.79 -19.93
N TRP A 103 -13.16 -30.00 -20.41
CA TRP A 103 -14.34 -29.67 -19.61
C TRP A 103 -14.50 -30.56 -18.39
N LEU A 104 -14.21 -31.86 -18.51
CA LEU A 104 -14.26 -32.81 -17.39
C LEU A 104 -13.21 -32.45 -16.34
N ASP A 105 -11.98 -32.15 -16.76
CA ASP A 105 -10.90 -31.71 -15.88
C ASP A 105 -11.28 -30.41 -15.13
N GLU A 106 -11.76 -29.39 -15.85
CA GLU A 106 -12.22 -28.13 -15.26
C GLU A 106 -13.37 -28.32 -14.26
N ASP A 107 -14.31 -29.19 -14.59
CA ASP A 107 -15.47 -29.45 -13.73
C ASP A 107 -15.09 -30.29 -12.51
N HIS A 108 -14.19 -31.27 -12.67
CA HIS A 108 -13.60 -32.02 -11.57
C HIS A 108 -12.86 -31.08 -10.60
N ASP A 109 -11.99 -30.20 -11.13
CA ASP A 109 -11.27 -29.22 -10.32
C ASP A 109 -12.23 -28.29 -9.57
N PHE A 110 -13.30 -27.84 -10.22
CA PHE A 110 -14.34 -27.02 -9.59
C PHE A 110 -15.03 -27.78 -8.44
N ARG A 111 -15.45 -29.03 -8.66
CA ARG A 111 -16.12 -29.85 -7.63
C ARG A 111 -15.19 -30.12 -6.45
N MET A 112 -13.93 -30.47 -6.71
CA MET A 112 -12.94 -30.72 -5.66
C MET A 112 -12.63 -29.46 -4.86
N TRP A 113 -12.51 -28.30 -5.54
CA TRP A 113 -12.37 -27.01 -4.87
C TRP A 113 -13.60 -26.67 -4.01
N ARG A 114 -14.83 -26.87 -4.52
CA ARG A 114 -16.07 -26.59 -3.78
C ARG A 114 -16.21 -27.49 -2.55
N HIS A 115 -15.79 -28.75 -2.65
CA HIS A 115 -15.70 -29.64 -1.50
C HIS A 115 -14.75 -29.09 -0.43
N ARG A 116 -13.54 -28.64 -0.81
CA ARG A 116 -12.60 -27.98 0.13
C ARG A 116 -13.16 -26.68 0.72
N LEU A 117 -13.88 -25.88 -0.08
CA LEU A 117 -14.51 -24.63 0.36
C LEU A 117 -15.53 -24.86 1.48
N THR A 118 -16.24 -25.98 1.41
CA THR A 118 -17.33 -26.34 2.32
C THR A 118 -16.88 -26.36 3.79
N ALA A 119 -15.69 -26.90 4.08
CA ALA A 119 -15.16 -26.94 5.44
C ALA A 119 -14.96 -25.54 6.05
N GLY A 120 -14.39 -24.61 5.27
CA GLY A 120 -14.19 -23.22 5.71
C GLY A 120 -15.51 -22.46 5.84
N LEU A 121 -16.44 -22.68 4.91
CA LEU A 121 -17.78 -22.08 4.93
C LEU A 121 -18.58 -22.50 6.17
N MET A 122 -18.54 -23.79 6.53
CA MET A 122 -19.21 -24.32 7.71
C MET A 122 -18.69 -23.66 8.99
N GLU A 123 -17.36 -23.56 9.13
CA GLU A 123 -16.73 -22.98 10.31
C GLU A 123 -17.00 -21.46 10.43
N TRP A 124 -16.94 -20.72 9.31
CA TRP A 124 -17.33 -19.31 9.28
C TRP A 124 -18.80 -19.08 9.64
N THR A 125 -19.68 -19.98 9.18
CA THR A 125 -21.10 -19.92 9.53
C THR A 125 -21.33 -20.25 11.00
N ARG A 126 -20.63 -21.25 11.54
CA ARG A 126 -20.68 -21.65 12.95
C ARG A 126 -20.26 -20.52 13.90
N THR A 127 -19.28 -19.71 13.50
CA THR A 127 -18.82 -18.54 14.26
C THR A 127 -19.69 -17.29 14.05
N GLY A 128 -20.89 -17.45 13.46
CA GLY A 128 -21.83 -16.35 13.23
C GLY A 128 -21.35 -15.33 12.20
N ARG A 129 -20.49 -15.76 11.25
CA ARG A 129 -19.94 -14.94 10.15
C ARG A 129 -19.07 -13.76 10.59
N LYS A 130 -18.56 -13.77 11.83
CA LYS A 130 -17.77 -12.66 12.41
C LYS A 130 -16.28 -12.94 12.46
N ASP A 131 -15.87 -14.20 12.60
CA ASP A 131 -14.46 -14.51 12.74
C ASP A 131 -13.71 -14.30 11.42
N SER A 132 -12.71 -13.42 11.45
CA SER A 132 -11.83 -13.17 10.30
C SER A 132 -10.73 -14.22 10.15
N GLY A 133 -10.54 -15.08 11.16
CA GLY A 133 -9.60 -16.21 11.16
C GLY A 133 -9.99 -17.33 10.19
N THR A 134 -11.29 -17.55 10.01
CA THR A 134 -11.88 -18.61 9.19
C THR A 134 -12.02 -18.23 7.70
N LEU A 135 -11.87 -16.94 7.39
CA LEU A 135 -11.92 -16.41 6.03
C LEU A 135 -10.72 -16.86 5.20
N LEU A 136 -10.94 -17.05 3.90
CA LEU A 136 -9.91 -17.45 2.95
C LEU A 136 -8.82 -16.37 2.83
N ARG A 137 -7.56 -16.80 2.66
CA ARG A 137 -6.39 -15.93 2.53
C ARG A 137 -5.42 -16.50 1.50
N GLY A 138 -4.58 -15.64 0.92
CA GLY A 138 -3.51 -16.07 0.01
C GLY A 138 -4.04 -16.83 -1.21
N GLY A 139 -3.41 -17.96 -1.54
CA GLY A 139 -3.75 -18.82 -2.67
C GLY A 139 -5.23 -19.26 -2.71
N PRO A 140 -5.77 -19.85 -1.63
CA PRO A 140 -7.19 -20.25 -1.58
C PRO A 140 -8.19 -19.14 -1.90
N LEU A 141 -7.90 -17.89 -1.50
CA LEU A 141 -8.75 -16.74 -1.84
C LEU A 141 -8.64 -16.37 -3.33
N ALA A 142 -7.43 -16.41 -3.89
CA ALA A 142 -7.23 -16.13 -5.32
C ALA A 142 -7.91 -17.20 -6.20
N GLU A 143 -7.86 -18.46 -5.79
CA GLU A 143 -8.56 -19.57 -6.45
C GLU A 143 -10.09 -19.37 -6.39
N ALA A 144 -10.61 -18.99 -5.22
CA ALA A 144 -12.03 -18.70 -5.06
C ALA A 144 -12.51 -17.49 -5.88
N GLU A 145 -11.69 -16.45 -6.02
CA GLU A 145 -11.99 -15.29 -6.88
C GLU A 145 -12.10 -15.73 -8.36
N ARG A 146 -11.21 -16.61 -8.84
CA ARG A 146 -11.27 -17.13 -10.22
C ARG A 146 -12.56 -17.91 -10.49
N TRP A 147 -12.94 -18.79 -9.56
CA TRP A 147 -14.17 -19.57 -9.72
C TRP A 147 -15.43 -18.70 -9.60
N LEU A 148 -15.41 -17.66 -8.77
CA LEU A 148 -16.52 -16.70 -8.68
C LEU A 148 -16.69 -15.90 -9.98
N ASP A 149 -15.61 -15.51 -10.64
CA ASP A 149 -15.65 -14.75 -11.90
C ASP A 149 -16.09 -15.62 -13.10
N GLY A 150 -15.67 -16.89 -13.14
CA GLY A 150 -15.98 -17.79 -14.27
C GLY A 150 -17.27 -18.62 -14.12
N ARG A 151 -17.62 -19.03 -12.90
CA ARG A 151 -18.75 -19.94 -12.60
C ARG A 151 -19.57 -19.46 -11.40
N GLY A 152 -19.72 -18.14 -11.27
CA GLY A 152 -20.46 -17.51 -10.17
C GLY A 152 -21.92 -17.97 -10.03
N GLU A 153 -22.56 -18.37 -11.13
CA GLU A 153 -23.94 -18.85 -11.17
C GLU A 153 -24.12 -20.26 -10.59
N ASP A 154 -23.05 -21.07 -10.60
CA ASP A 154 -23.04 -22.44 -10.06
C ASP A 154 -22.75 -22.49 -8.54
N LEU A 155 -22.54 -21.32 -7.93
CA LEU A 155 -22.28 -21.14 -6.51
C LEU A 155 -23.56 -20.72 -5.78
N SER A 156 -23.75 -21.29 -4.59
CA SER A 156 -24.80 -20.86 -3.68
C SER A 156 -24.57 -19.43 -3.16
N SER A 157 -25.64 -18.81 -2.67
CA SER A 157 -25.59 -17.46 -2.08
C SER A 157 -24.64 -17.38 -0.88
N ASP A 158 -24.54 -18.47 -0.10
CA ASP A 158 -23.67 -18.56 1.08
C ASP A 158 -22.19 -18.68 0.70
N GLU A 159 -21.86 -19.47 -0.33
CA GLU A 159 -20.50 -19.55 -0.88
C GLU A 159 -20.05 -18.19 -1.42
N CYS A 160 -20.92 -17.53 -2.20
CA CYS A 160 -20.67 -16.17 -2.69
C CYS A 160 -20.45 -15.17 -1.54
N ALA A 161 -21.26 -15.25 -0.47
CA ALA A 161 -21.11 -14.39 0.69
C ALA A 161 -19.77 -14.61 1.42
N PHE A 162 -19.34 -15.86 1.56
CA PHE A 162 -18.07 -16.22 2.20
C PHE A 162 -16.86 -15.72 1.40
N ILE A 163 -16.88 -15.86 0.08
CA ILE A 163 -15.82 -15.34 -0.80
C ILE A 163 -15.77 -13.82 -0.70
N ARG A 164 -16.92 -13.13 -0.82
CA ARG A 164 -16.99 -11.66 -0.69
C ARG A 164 -16.54 -11.14 0.68
N ALA A 165 -16.84 -11.86 1.76
CA ALA A 165 -16.35 -11.53 3.10
C ALA A 165 -14.81 -11.63 3.17
N SER A 166 -14.26 -12.69 2.57
CA SER A 166 -12.81 -12.92 2.49
C SER A 166 -12.09 -11.83 1.68
N THR A 167 -12.65 -11.42 0.52
CA THR A 167 -12.08 -10.33 -0.29
C THR A 167 -12.14 -8.98 0.42
N ARG A 168 -13.23 -8.67 1.14
CA ARG A 168 -13.36 -7.45 1.94
C ARG A 168 -12.33 -7.43 3.08
N SER A 169 -12.09 -8.57 3.73
CA SER A 169 -11.05 -8.69 4.77
C SER A 169 -9.64 -8.42 4.23
N ARG A 170 -9.32 -8.94 3.02
CA ARG A 170 -8.03 -8.64 2.33
C ARG A 170 -7.85 -7.15 2.06
N LYS A 171 -8.89 -6.46 1.54
CA LYS A 171 -8.86 -5.02 1.29
C LYS A 171 -8.68 -4.22 2.58
N ARG A 172 -9.43 -4.57 3.64
CA ARG A 172 -9.33 -3.91 4.94
C ARG A 172 -7.92 -4.03 5.53
N ARG A 173 -7.28 -5.20 5.43
CA ARG A 173 -5.92 -5.41 5.95
C ARG A 173 -4.89 -4.52 5.26
N LYS A 174 -4.96 -4.41 3.92
CA LYS A 174 -4.08 -3.50 3.15
C LYS A 174 -4.32 -2.03 3.51
N TRP A 175 -5.58 -1.62 3.67
CA TRP A 175 -5.93 -0.27 4.10
C TRP A 175 -5.42 0.06 5.50
N VAL A 176 -5.60 -0.84 6.47
CA VAL A 176 -5.11 -0.65 7.84
C VAL A 176 -3.59 -0.56 7.84
N GLN A 177 -2.88 -1.43 7.11
CA GLN A 177 -1.42 -1.35 6.99
C GLN A 177 -0.96 -0.02 6.37
N GLY A 178 -1.62 0.45 5.31
CA GLY A 178 -1.34 1.74 4.70
C GLY A 178 -1.58 2.92 5.65
N ALA A 179 -2.69 2.88 6.41
CA ALA A 179 -3.01 3.91 7.40
C ALA A 179 -1.98 3.94 8.54
N VAL A 180 -1.55 2.78 9.06
CA VAL A 180 -0.51 2.70 10.09
C VAL A 180 0.81 3.27 9.58
N ALA A 181 1.22 2.91 8.36
CA ALA A 181 2.43 3.46 7.75
C ALA A 181 2.37 4.98 7.57
N ALA A 182 1.22 5.52 7.15
CA ALA A 182 1.01 6.95 6.99
C ALA A 182 1.07 7.70 8.33
N VAL A 183 0.49 7.13 9.41
CA VAL A 183 0.57 7.69 10.76
C VAL A 183 2.02 7.71 11.26
N ILE A 184 2.78 6.62 11.06
CA ILE A 184 4.21 6.57 11.42
C ILE A 184 5.00 7.63 10.66
N PHE A 185 4.77 7.75 9.34
CA PHE A 185 5.43 8.76 8.52
C PHE A 185 5.10 10.19 8.99
N LEU A 186 3.83 10.47 9.29
CA LEU A 186 3.41 11.78 9.81
C LEU A 186 4.07 12.08 11.16
N MET A 187 4.14 11.10 12.08
CA MET A 187 4.82 11.27 13.36
C MET A 187 6.31 11.57 13.19
N LEU A 188 7.00 10.88 12.29
CA LEU A 188 8.42 11.14 11.99
C LEU A 188 8.61 12.52 11.35
N ALA A 189 7.72 12.93 10.45
CA ALA A 189 7.77 14.26 9.84
C ALA A 189 7.53 15.37 10.87
N LEU A 190 6.57 15.20 11.78
CA LEU A 190 6.34 16.13 12.88
C LEU A 190 7.52 16.19 13.85
N PHE A 191 8.11 15.03 14.18
CA PHE A 191 9.31 14.97 15.03
C PHE A 191 10.51 15.66 14.36
N ALA A 192 10.74 15.42 13.07
CA ALA A 192 11.79 16.09 12.31
C ALA A 192 11.55 17.59 12.20
N ALA A 193 10.31 18.03 11.98
CA ALA A 193 9.95 19.45 11.97
C ALA A 193 10.17 20.10 13.33
N TRP A 194 9.83 19.40 14.42
CA TRP A 194 10.10 19.85 15.78
C TRP A 194 11.61 20.01 16.04
N GLN A 195 12.41 19.01 15.66
CA GLN A 195 13.88 19.06 15.76
C GLN A 195 14.49 20.22 14.95
N TYR A 196 14.01 20.43 13.72
CA TYR A 196 14.47 21.50 12.86
C TYR A 196 14.20 22.89 13.48
N ARG A 197 13.01 23.09 14.07
CA ARG A 197 12.67 24.34 14.75
C ARG A 197 13.54 24.60 15.97
N GLU A 198 13.85 23.57 16.76
CA GLU A 198 14.74 23.70 17.93
C GLU A 198 16.14 24.18 17.51
N LEU A 199 16.72 23.55 16.47
CA LEU A 199 18.01 23.96 15.92
C LEU A 199 18.00 25.38 15.34
N GLU A 200 16.91 25.81 14.71
CA GLU A 200 16.77 27.19 14.25
C GLU A 200 16.70 28.18 15.40
N VAL A 201 15.96 27.87 16.47
CA VAL A 201 15.89 28.71 17.68
C VAL A 201 17.26 28.82 18.33
N GLU A 202 17.98 27.71 18.49
CA GLU A 202 19.35 27.66 19.02
C GLU A 202 20.32 28.50 18.18
N ARG A 203 20.29 28.31 16.85
CA ARG A 203 21.09 29.13 15.93
C ARG A 203 20.73 30.61 16.03
N ALA A 204 19.45 30.94 16.05
CA ALA A 204 18.99 32.32 16.16
C ALA A 204 19.42 32.97 17.49
N LYS A 205 19.46 32.20 18.59
CA LYS A 205 19.98 32.65 19.89
C LYS A 205 21.47 32.98 19.84
N SER A 206 22.27 32.16 19.16
CA SER A 206 23.73 32.33 19.04
C SER A 206 24.21 33.31 17.95
N ARG A 207 23.32 33.80 17.06
CA ARG A 207 23.67 34.79 16.04
C ARG A 207 24.06 36.13 16.70
N PRO A 208 25.18 36.75 16.30
CA PRO A 208 25.57 38.04 16.84
C PRO A 208 24.55 39.12 16.45
N ILE A 209 24.39 40.10 17.35
CA ILE A 209 23.80 41.39 17.01
C ILE A 209 24.97 42.33 16.83
N GLU A 210 25.15 42.86 15.62
CA GLU A 210 26.24 43.79 15.32
C GLU A 210 25.91 45.17 15.89
N PRO A 211 26.78 45.74 16.74
CA PRO A 211 26.59 47.09 17.24
C PRO A 211 26.55 48.10 16.10
N GLU A 212 25.75 49.15 16.25
CA GLU A 212 25.78 50.25 15.29
C GLU A 212 27.15 50.95 15.35
N MET A 213 27.87 50.98 14.24
CA MET A 213 29.22 51.54 14.17
C MET A 213 29.22 52.92 13.50
N VAL A 214 29.94 53.89 14.07
CA VAL A 214 30.16 55.21 13.48
C VAL A 214 31.62 55.35 13.05
N ILE A 215 31.81 55.85 11.83
CA ILE A 215 33.16 56.07 11.28
C ILE A 215 33.72 57.40 11.80
N ILE A 216 34.82 57.32 12.53
CA ILE A 216 35.65 58.46 12.89
C ILE A 216 36.66 58.71 11.78
N LYS A 217 36.62 59.89 11.18
CA LYS A 217 37.54 60.30 10.12
C LYS A 217 38.93 60.63 10.68
N PRO A 218 40.00 60.54 9.87
CA PRO A 218 41.30 61.04 10.27
C PRO A 218 41.24 62.51 10.66
N GLY A 219 41.99 62.88 11.68
CA GLY A 219 41.93 64.21 12.27
C GLY A 219 42.85 64.35 13.48
N ARG A 220 42.70 65.47 14.17
CA ARG A 220 43.43 65.75 15.41
C ARG A 220 42.50 66.39 16.43
N PHE A 221 42.75 66.15 17.70
CA PHE A 221 42.01 66.76 18.81
C PHE A 221 42.91 66.86 20.04
N THR A 222 42.53 67.70 20.99
CA THR A 222 43.21 67.83 22.29
C THR A 222 42.57 66.86 23.28
N MET A 223 43.35 65.97 23.88
CA MET A 223 42.92 65.02 24.91
C MET A 223 43.43 65.45 26.28
N GLY A 224 42.60 65.31 27.32
CA GLY A 224 42.90 65.75 28.68
C GLY A 224 42.23 67.08 29.04
N SER A 225 42.41 67.51 30.29
CA SER A 225 41.81 68.72 30.85
C SER A 225 42.88 69.80 31.08
N PRO A 226 42.59 71.10 30.80
CA PRO A 226 43.48 72.19 31.16
C PRO A 226 43.54 72.45 32.67
N GLU A 227 42.64 71.84 33.47
CA GLU A 227 42.64 71.96 34.91
C GLU A 227 43.84 71.25 35.53
N TYR A 228 44.58 71.98 36.36
CA TYR A 228 45.85 71.51 36.91
C TYR A 228 45.63 70.57 38.10
N GLY A 229 46.33 69.42 38.11
CA GLY A 229 46.48 68.58 39.30
C GLY A 229 45.73 67.23 39.31
N GLY A 230 45.19 66.77 38.18
CA GLY A 230 44.60 65.43 38.04
C GLY A 230 45.29 64.57 36.97
N ASP A 231 44.91 63.29 36.89
CA ASP A 231 45.43 62.31 35.90
C ASP A 231 45.05 62.66 34.45
N GLU A 232 44.18 63.66 34.26
CA GLU A 232 43.76 64.19 32.95
C GLU A 232 44.65 65.35 32.46
N TRP A 233 45.63 65.80 33.26
CA TRP A 233 46.59 66.85 32.91
C TRP A 233 47.95 66.27 32.51
N PRO A 234 48.70 66.88 31.56
CA PRO A 234 48.36 68.04 30.74
C PRO A 234 47.58 67.67 29.47
N PRO A 235 46.80 68.63 28.93
CA PRO A 235 46.16 68.45 27.64
C PRO A 235 47.23 68.33 26.54
N HIS A 236 47.09 67.36 25.65
CA HIS A 236 48.03 67.11 24.55
C HIS A 236 47.31 66.76 23.24
N GLU A 237 47.95 67.06 22.10
CA GLU A 237 47.37 66.79 20.78
C GLU A 237 47.49 65.30 20.43
N VAL A 238 46.35 64.68 20.08
CA VAL A 238 46.27 63.30 19.58
C VAL A 238 45.90 63.33 18.10
N VAL A 239 46.65 62.57 17.29
CA VAL A 239 46.44 62.49 15.83
C VAL A 239 45.89 61.13 15.43
N ILE A 240 44.69 61.11 14.87
CA ILE A 240 44.06 59.94 14.26
C ILE A 240 44.51 59.85 12.79
N LYS A 241 45.48 58.97 12.52
CA LYS A 241 46.11 58.83 11.19
C LYS A 241 45.22 58.15 10.14
N LYS A 242 44.37 57.21 10.57
CA LYS A 242 43.49 56.43 9.69
C LYS A 242 42.07 56.48 10.24
N ARG A 243 41.08 56.41 9.34
CA ARG A 243 39.69 56.23 9.75
C ARG A 243 39.56 54.90 10.51
N PHE A 244 38.73 54.89 11.53
CA PHE A 244 38.29 53.67 12.21
C PHE A 244 36.81 53.81 12.56
N ALA A 245 36.17 52.69 12.87
CA ALA A 245 34.79 52.69 13.35
C ALA A 245 34.78 52.42 14.85
N ILE A 246 33.89 53.08 15.58
CA ILE A 246 33.64 52.84 17.00
C ILE A 246 32.13 52.64 17.21
N GLY A 247 31.75 51.82 18.20
CA GLY A 247 30.35 51.64 18.56
C GLY A 247 29.70 52.99 18.86
N ARG A 248 28.52 53.23 18.29
CA ARG A 248 27.72 54.44 18.54
C ARG A 248 27.24 54.51 19.98
N PHE A 249 26.95 53.35 20.55
CA PHE A 249 26.45 53.14 21.90
C PHE A 249 27.36 52.14 22.62
N GLU A 250 27.27 52.10 23.95
CA GLU A 250 27.85 51.00 24.71
C GLU A 250 27.21 49.67 24.29
N VAL A 251 27.98 48.59 24.40
CA VAL A 251 27.48 47.23 24.14
C VAL A 251 26.30 46.95 25.06
N THR A 252 25.20 46.51 24.49
CA THR A 252 23.96 46.27 25.22
C THR A 252 23.91 44.88 25.84
N PHE A 253 23.05 44.67 26.84
CA PHE A 253 22.76 43.33 27.35
C PHE A 253 22.31 42.39 26.22
N ALA A 254 21.41 42.83 25.33
CA ALA A 254 20.94 41.99 24.23
C ALA A 254 22.06 41.54 23.28
N GLU A 255 23.09 42.36 23.06
CA GLU A 255 24.27 42.02 22.27
C GLU A 255 25.19 41.05 23.02
N TYR A 256 25.48 41.34 24.28
CA TYR A 256 26.35 40.51 25.12
C TYR A 256 25.72 39.14 25.44
N ASP A 257 24.39 39.05 25.58
CA ASP A 257 23.68 37.80 25.82
C ASP A 257 23.88 36.80 24.67
N ARG A 258 24.03 37.28 23.42
CA ARG A 258 24.37 36.42 22.27
C ARG A 258 25.73 35.77 22.44
N PHE A 259 26.70 36.54 22.94
CA PHE A 259 28.04 36.07 23.24
C PHE A 259 28.04 35.08 24.41
N ALA A 260 27.40 35.43 25.52
CA ALA A 260 27.30 34.57 26.69
C ALA A 260 26.67 33.22 26.32
N TYR A 261 25.57 33.25 25.56
CA TYR A 261 24.90 32.07 25.04
C TYR A 261 25.81 31.22 24.15
N ALA A 262 26.45 31.82 23.14
CA ALA A 262 27.27 31.11 22.17
C ALA A 262 28.55 30.49 22.79
N THR A 263 29.04 31.05 23.89
CA THR A 263 30.25 30.59 24.59
C THR A 263 29.95 29.74 25.82
N GLY A 264 28.68 29.56 26.18
CA GLY A 264 28.27 28.85 27.40
C GLY A 264 28.65 29.59 28.69
N ARG A 265 28.92 30.91 28.62
CA ARG A 265 29.18 31.74 29.79
C ARG A 265 27.88 32.11 30.50
N HIS A 266 27.96 32.32 31.80
CA HIS A 266 26.84 32.87 32.55
C HIS A 266 26.65 34.34 32.17
N PRO A 267 25.42 34.79 31.88
CA PRO A 267 25.16 36.20 31.62
C PRO A 267 25.45 37.03 32.88
N PRO A 268 25.98 38.25 32.73
CA PRO A 268 26.24 39.13 33.87
C PRO A 268 24.92 39.52 34.54
N SER A 269 24.96 39.75 35.86
CA SER A 269 23.76 40.17 36.60
C SER A 269 23.27 41.53 36.10
N ASP A 270 21.96 41.63 35.93
CA ASP A 270 21.26 42.85 35.55
C ASP A 270 20.92 43.77 36.75
N MET A 271 21.27 43.34 37.98
CA MET A 271 20.92 44.02 39.23
C MET A 271 19.41 44.31 39.36
N GLY A 272 18.56 43.49 38.73
CA GLY A 272 17.10 43.68 38.70
C GLY A 272 16.62 44.78 37.75
N TRP A 273 17.46 45.22 36.81
CA TRP A 273 17.09 46.19 35.78
C TRP A 273 16.52 45.50 34.53
N ASP A 274 15.67 46.20 33.78
CA ASP A 274 15.23 45.76 32.47
C ASP A 274 16.41 45.88 31.46
N THR A 275 16.92 44.73 30.98
CA THR A 275 18.22 44.58 30.32
C THR A 275 18.24 45.05 28.88
N GLY A 276 17.39 44.48 28.02
CA GLY A 276 17.18 44.81 26.61
C GLY A 276 18.30 45.60 25.93
N LYS A 277 18.04 46.88 25.65
CA LYS A 277 18.97 47.81 24.96
C LYS A 277 19.87 48.62 25.91
N ARG A 278 19.89 48.31 27.21
CA ARG A 278 20.75 49.02 28.16
C ARG A 278 22.19 48.52 28.06
N PRO A 279 23.18 49.37 28.40
CA PRO A 279 24.58 48.95 28.46
C PRO A 279 24.74 47.75 29.39
N VAL A 280 25.47 46.74 28.92
CA VAL A 280 25.87 45.62 29.77
C VAL A 280 26.81 46.13 30.87
N ILE A 281 26.57 45.69 32.10
CA ILE A 281 27.38 46.06 33.27
C ILE A 281 27.93 44.80 33.94
N LEU A 282 28.85 44.98 34.89
CA LEU A 282 29.49 43.88 35.63
C LEU A 282 30.25 42.88 34.74
N VAL A 283 30.81 43.38 33.64
CA VAL A 283 31.73 42.64 32.77
C VAL A 283 33.17 43.08 33.04
N SER A 284 34.10 42.14 33.05
CA SER A 284 35.52 42.46 33.23
C SER A 284 36.16 42.98 31.93
N TRP A 285 37.37 43.53 32.03
CA TRP A 285 38.15 43.88 30.84
C TRP A 285 38.44 42.66 29.95
N GLU A 286 38.65 41.49 30.55
CA GLU A 286 38.84 40.23 29.84
C GLU A 286 37.57 39.80 29.09
N ASP A 287 36.39 39.93 29.71
CA ASP A 287 35.11 39.67 29.06
C ASP A 287 34.88 40.58 27.86
N ALA A 288 35.19 41.87 27.99
CA ALA A 288 35.05 42.83 26.90
C ALA A 288 35.98 42.49 25.71
N ARG A 289 37.22 42.08 25.98
CA ARG A 289 38.17 41.62 24.96
C ARG A 289 37.67 40.35 24.27
N ASP A 290 37.18 39.40 25.04
CA ASP A 290 36.70 38.11 24.52
C ASP A 290 35.41 38.28 23.71
N TYR A 291 34.51 39.16 24.14
CA TYR A 291 33.33 39.58 23.36
C TYR A 291 33.74 40.16 22.00
N ALA A 292 34.67 41.12 21.98
CA ALA A 292 35.14 41.74 20.74
C ALA A 292 35.80 40.73 19.80
N LYS A 293 36.58 39.79 20.36
CA LYS A 293 37.20 38.70 19.60
C LYS A 293 36.14 37.77 19.00
N TRP A 294 35.18 37.32 19.79
CA TRP A 294 34.08 36.47 19.32
C TRP A 294 33.26 37.16 18.24
N LEU A 295 32.94 38.45 18.41
CA LEU A 295 32.19 39.21 17.43
C LEU A 295 32.95 39.24 16.09
N SER A 296 34.25 39.54 16.12
CA SER A 296 35.13 39.52 14.94
C SER A 296 35.13 38.15 14.24
N GLU A 297 35.17 37.04 15.00
CA GLU A 297 35.11 35.69 14.44
C GLU A 297 33.76 35.39 13.76
N LYS A 298 32.67 36.03 14.19
CA LYS A 298 31.32 35.81 13.64
C LYS A 298 30.98 36.73 12.46
N THR A 299 31.57 37.92 12.40
CA THR A 299 31.25 38.94 11.39
C THR A 299 32.28 39.06 10.27
N GLY A 300 33.47 38.47 10.44
CA GLY A 300 34.62 38.65 9.54
C GLY A 300 35.35 39.96 9.75
#